data_AF-A0AAD8TIN2-F1
#
_entry.id   AF-A0AAD8TIN2-F1
#
_cell.length_a   1.000
_cell.length_b   1.000
_cell.length_c   1.000
_cell.angle_alpha   90.00
_cell.angle_beta   90.00
_cell.angle_gamma   90.00
#
_symmetry.space_group_name_H-M   'P 1'
#
loop_
_entity.id
_entity.type
_entity.pdbx_description
1 polymer ?
#
loop_
_entity_poly.entity_id
_entity_poly.type
_entity_poly.pdbx_seq_one_letter_code
_entity_poly.pdbx_strand_id
1 'polypeptide(L)'
;MKELHKLIPWVIILLLSYGAGSISCDGNDTDLASLLDFKRAISNDPMEALSSWNTTVHFCLWEGVACSTMRPGRVVVTLSLIGRDLAGKISPSLRNMSYLVSLNLSSNKLSGQIPPLLGNLHNLKILDLRDNTLQGNIPDALTNCSSLIALDLSRNLLIGEIPRKVGLLSAMSYFRLNGNGLTGTIPPGLGNITTLQNIFLHENQLHGSIPGELGKLPNMLNLLLGVNRLSGRIPEALFNISSLQQLAMPVNMLHGPLPSGTGDFLPNLTRLLLSSNMLEGQIPDSLGNASELQRLALGNELTGQIPTSLEHAGGSYLSTSGDVYSFGVVLLEILTGKMPTDSLFCNGLNIVNFVERNFPDQILDMVDAYLLESSQEYSRANPKEENRVFRCLLALVKLALSCTHRALMIDLT
;
A
#
# COMPACT_ATOMS: atom_id res chain seq x y z
N MET A 1 -13.94 10.92 81.35
CA MET A 1 -15.07 10.38 80.56
C MET A 1 -16.35 11.25 80.61
N LYS A 2 -16.27 12.59 80.47
CA LYS A 2 -17.50 13.44 80.39
C LYS A 2 -17.57 14.40 79.21
N GLU A 3 -16.52 14.51 78.38
CA GLU A 3 -16.54 15.38 77.19
C GLU A 3 -16.57 14.61 75.86
N LEU A 4 -16.45 13.27 75.86
CA LEU A 4 -16.45 12.46 74.63
C LEU A 4 -17.85 12.33 74.00
N HIS A 5 -18.92 12.48 74.78
CA HIS A 5 -20.30 12.35 74.28
C HIS A 5 -20.79 13.57 73.48
N LYS A 6 -20.14 14.74 73.66
CA LYS A 6 -20.51 15.97 72.95
C LYS A 6 -19.98 16.04 71.51
N LEU A 7 -19.05 15.14 71.15
CA LEU A 7 -18.48 15.03 69.81
C LEU A 7 -19.24 14.06 68.89
N ILE A 8 -20.12 13.21 69.45
CA ILE A 8 -20.89 12.21 68.70
C ILE A 8 -21.82 12.84 67.64
N PRO A 9 -22.55 13.94 67.90
CA PRO A 9 -23.42 14.55 66.89
C PRO A 9 -22.62 15.13 65.72
N TRP A 10 -21.43 15.68 66.00
CA TRP A 10 -20.55 16.28 65.00
C TRP A 10 -19.87 15.22 64.13
N VAL A 11 -19.51 14.07 64.69
CA VAL A 11 -18.99 12.93 63.92
C VAL A 11 -20.06 12.32 63.02
N ILE A 12 -21.32 12.24 63.48
CA ILE A 12 -22.44 11.76 62.65
C ILE A 12 -22.74 12.75 61.51
N ILE A 13 -22.68 14.06 61.76
CA ILE A 13 -22.83 15.09 60.70
C ILE A 13 -21.65 15.03 59.72
N LEU A 14 -20.42 14.79 60.19
CA LEU A 14 -19.24 14.63 59.33
C LEU A 14 -19.32 13.36 58.47
N LEU A 15 -19.90 12.27 59.00
CA LEU A 15 -20.18 11.02 58.27
C LEU A 15 -21.37 11.15 57.29
N LEU A 16 -22.31 12.05 57.54
CA LEU A 16 -23.41 12.36 56.62
C LEU A 16 -23.03 13.42 55.56
N SER A 17 -22.04 14.28 55.82
CA SER A 17 -21.55 15.31 54.90
C SER A 17 -20.36 14.87 54.04
N TYR A 18 -19.56 13.89 54.48
CA TYR A 18 -18.68 13.13 53.60
C TYR A 18 -19.51 12.07 52.88
N GLY A 19 -20.24 12.56 51.89
CA GLY A 19 -20.77 11.86 50.73
C GLY A 19 -21.10 10.38 50.92
N ALA A 20 -22.38 10.09 50.71
CA ALA A 20 -22.75 9.13 49.69
C ALA A 20 -22.11 9.51 48.33
N GLY A 21 -20.78 9.49 48.25
CA GLY A 21 -20.13 8.96 47.08
C GLY A 21 -20.47 7.50 47.13
N SER A 22 -21.53 7.11 46.41
CA SER A 22 -21.62 5.75 45.94
C SER A 22 -20.26 5.44 45.32
N ILE A 23 -19.42 4.69 46.04
CA ILE A 23 -18.49 3.79 45.38
C ILE A 23 -19.42 2.80 44.71
N SER A 24 -19.89 3.23 43.55
CA SER A 24 -20.65 2.37 42.70
C SER A 24 -19.66 1.35 42.20
N CYS A 25 -19.89 0.10 42.57
CA CYS A 25 -19.31 -1.04 41.87
C CYS A 25 -19.97 -1.12 40.47
N ASP A 26 -19.93 -0.04 39.69
CA ASP A 26 -20.68 0.21 38.44
C ASP A 26 -19.96 -0.28 37.18
N GLY A 27 -18.91 -1.09 37.33
CA GLY A 27 -18.16 -1.59 36.19
C GLY A 27 -19.05 -2.38 35.22
N ASN A 28 -20.09 -3.05 35.73
CA ASN A 28 -20.94 -3.90 34.92
C ASN A 28 -22.01 -3.13 34.13
N ASP A 29 -22.60 -2.11 34.74
CA ASP A 29 -23.76 -1.43 34.15
C ASP A 29 -23.37 -0.46 33.04
N THR A 30 -22.15 0.09 33.10
CA THR A 30 -21.68 1.06 32.10
C THR A 30 -21.35 0.40 30.75
N ASP A 31 -20.63 -0.72 30.77
CA ASP A 31 -20.31 -1.48 29.54
C ASP A 31 -21.58 -2.07 28.94
N LEU A 32 -22.43 -2.67 29.77
CA LEU A 32 -23.72 -3.21 29.35
C LEU A 32 -24.61 -2.14 28.71
N ALA A 33 -24.76 -0.98 29.35
CA ALA A 33 -25.54 0.13 28.79
C ALA A 33 -24.97 0.59 27.45
N SER A 34 -23.64 0.68 27.33
CA SER A 34 -22.97 1.08 26.08
C SER A 34 -23.21 0.08 24.94
N LEU A 35 -23.16 -1.22 25.24
CA LEU A 35 -23.48 -2.28 24.28
C LEU A 35 -24.97 -2.23 23.88
N LEU A 36 -25.88 -2.04 24.83
CA LEU A 36 -27.31 -1.92 24.52
C LEU A 36 -27.62 -0.67 23.71
N ASP A 37 -26.98 0.46 24.01
CA ASP A 37 -27.07 1.69 23.22
C ASP A 37 -26.55 1.46 21.79
N PHE A 38 -25.44 0.74 21.64
CA PHE A 38 -24.93 0.33 20.32
C PHE A 38 -25.95 -0.54 19.58
N LYS A 39 -26.52 -1.57 20.24
CA LYS A 39 -27.57 -2.40 19.66
C LYS A 39 -28.78 -1.58 19.20
N ARG A 40 -29.20 -0.57 19.97
CA ARG A 40 -30.31 0.34 19.57
C ARG A 40 -29.94 1.24 18.38
N ALA A 41 -28.66 1.53 18.17
CA ALA A 41 -28.18 2.29 17.02
C ALA A 41 -28.08 1.45 15.73
N ILE A 42 -28.21 0.13 15.83
CA ILE A 42 -28.31 -0.78 14.68
C ILE A 42 -29.77 -0.83 14.22
N SER A 43 -30.00 -0.41 12.98
CA SER A 43 -31.31 -0.37 12.34
C SER A 43 -31.70 -1.67 11.65
N ASN A 44 -30.73 -2.48 11.22
CA ASN A 44 -30.96 -3.75 10.55
C ASN A 44 -29.86 -4.77 10.92
N ASP A 45 -30.28 -5.98 11.25
CA ASP A 45 -29.42 -7.11 11.63
C ASP A 45 -29.96 -8.40 10.97
N PRO A 46 -29.76 -8.58 9.66
CA PRO A 46 -30.38 -9.67 8.90
C PRO A 46 -29.79 -11.05 9.23
N MET A 47 -28.58 -11.08 9.78
CA MET A 47 -27.92 -12.31 10.23
C MET A 47 -28.22 -12.65 11.69
N GLU A 48 -29.04 -11.83 12.36
CA GLU A 48 -29.37 -11.96 13.78
C GLU A 48 -28.11 -12.04 14.67
N ALA A 49 -27.03 -11.35 14.31
CA ALA A 49 -25.77 -11.39 15.03
C ALA A 49 -25.90 -10.84 16.46
N LEU A 50 -26.82 -9.90 16.68
CA LEU A 50 -27.11 -9.31 17.99
C LEU A 50 -28.26 -10.02 18.72
N SER A 51 -28.73 -11.18 18.25
CA SER A 51 -29.77 -11.98 18.93
C SER A 51 -29.33 -12.44 20.32
N SER A 52 -28.06 -12.81 20.47
CA SER A 52 -27.45 -13.19 21.76
C SER A 52 -27.38 -12.04 22.76
N TRP A 53 -27.49 -10.78 22.30
CA TRP A 53 -27.40 -9.59 23.13
C TRP A 53 -28.72 -9.34 23.88
N ASN A 54 -29.00 -10.17 24.86
CA ASN A 54 -30.22 -10.15 25.65
C ASN A 54 -29.89 -10.21 27.15
N THR A 55 -30.88 -9.92 27.99
CA THR A 55 -30.71 -9.86 29.45
C THR A 55 -30.67 -11.23 30.13
N THR A 56 -30.83 -12.33 29.39
CA THR A 56 -30.89 -13.69 29.96
C THR A 56 -29.52 -14.32 30.14
N VAL A 57 -28.51 -13.84 29.40
CA VAL A 57 -27.12 -14.30 29.49
C VAL A 57 -26.18 -13.12 29.72
N HIS A 58 -25.07 -13.37 30.43
CA HIS A 58 -24.09 -12.33 30.73
C HIS A 58 -23.45 -11.79 29.44
N PHE A 59 -23.23 -10.47 29.34
CA PHE A 59 -22.77 -9.84 28.10
C PHE A 59 -21.40 -10.30 27.60
N CYS A 60 -20.57 -10.88 28.47
CA CYS A 60 -19.30 -11.50 28.07
C CYS A 60 -19.47 -12.78 27.25
N LEU A 61 -20.68 -13.33 27.17
CA LEU A 61 -21.03 -14.48 26.33
C LEU A 61 -21.76 -14.03 25.04
N TRP A 62 -21.98 -12.73 24.87
CA TRP A 62 -22.61 -12.20 23.66
C TRP A 62 -21.66 -12.34 22.48
N GLU A 63 -22.24 -12.61 21.31
CA GLU A 63 -21.51 -12.68 20.05
C GLU A 63 -20.66 -11.41 19.86
N GLY A 64 -19.37 -11.61 19.59
CA GLY A 64 -18.43 -10.52 19.34
C GLY A 64 -17.94 -9.76 20.58
N VAL A 65 -18.42 -10.05 21.80
CA VAL A 65 -17.96 -9.40 23.03
C VAL A 65 -16.96 -10.29 23.75
N ALA A 66 -15.77 -9.78 24.05
CA ALA A 66 -14.81 -10.46 24.92
C ALA A 66 -14.44 -9.58 26.12
N CYS A 67 -14.50 -10.19 27.30
CA CYS A 67 -14.18 -9.54 28.57
C CYS A 67 -12.76 -9.87 29.06
N SER A 68 -12.21 -9.01 29.91
CA SER A 68 -10.89 -9.17 30.51
C SER A 68 -10.75 -10.51 31.26
N THR A 69 -9.65 -11.23 31.06
CA THR A 69 -9.30 -12.42 31.86
C THR A 69 -8.84 -12.07 33.28
N MET A 70 -8.35 -10.84 33.49
CA MET A 70 -7.88 -10.34 34.79
C MET A 70 -9.04 -9.82 35.66
N ARG A 71 -10.14 -9.39 35.03
CA ARG A 71 -11.41 -9.04 35.69
C ARG A 71 -12.57 -9.65 34.91
N PRO A 72 -12.73 -11.00 34.95
CA PRO A 72 -13.79 -11.69 34.21
C PRO A 72 -15.15 -11.14 34.58
N GLY A 73 -15.98 -10.88 33.58
CA GLY A 73 -17.37 -10.49 33.82
C GLY A 73 -17.59 -9.04 34.26
N ARG A 74 -16.60 -8.13 34.15
CA ARG A 74 -16.76 -6.72 34.54
C ARG A 74 -16.29 -5.69 33.52
N VAL A 75 -15.46 -6.10 32.57
CA VAL A 75 -14.73 -5.18 31.71
C VAL A 75 -14.65 -5.76 30.31
N VAL A 76 -15.29 -5.11 29.35
CA VAL A 76 -15.16 -5.45 27.94
C VAL A 76 -13.84 -4.91 27.40
N VAL A 77 -13.05 -5.79 26.79
CA VAL A 77 -11.75 -5.45 26.20
C VAL A 77 -11.75 -5.57 24.68
N THR A 78 -12.67 -6.36 24.12
CA THR A 78 -12.84 -6.51 22.68
C THR A 78 -14.32 -6.46 22.32
N LEU A 79 -14.64 -5.68 21.29
CA LEU A 79 -15.89 -5.74 20.55
C LEU A 79 -15.57 -6.00 19.07
N SER A 80 -15.97 -7.15 18.56
CA SER A 80 -15.64 -7.63 17.21
C SER A 80 -16.88 -8.23 16.53
N LEU A 81 -17.49 -7.48 15.62
CA LEU A 81 -18.69 -7.87 14.86
C LEU A 81 -18.41 -7.83 13.36
N ILE A 82 -17.39 -8.54 12.90
CA ILE A 82 -16.90 -8.52 11.51
C ILE A 82 -17.89 -9.23 10.59
N GLY A 83 -18.23 -8.64 9.44
CA GLY A 83 -18.91 -9.38 8.39
C GLY A 83 -20.32 -9.85 8.76
N ARG A 84 -21.05 -9.05 9.56
CA ARG A 84 -22.38 -9.42 10.11
C ARG A 84 -23.55 -8.75 9.41
N ASP A 85 -23.27 -8.03 8.31
CA ASP A 85 -24.23 -7.28 7.52
C ASP A 85 -25.07 -6.26 8.33
N LEU A 86 -24.51 -5.77 9.45
CA LEU A 86 -25.18 -4.83 10.34
C LEU A 86 -25.33 -3.47 9.66
N ALA A 87 -26.55 -2.95 9.58
CA ALA A 87 -26.80 -1.59 9.10
C ALA A 87 -27.28 -0.69 10.24
N GLY A 88 -26.72 0.52 10.33
CA GLY A 88 -27.02 1.44 11.41
C GLY A 88 -25.94 2.50 11.57
N LYS A 89 -25.74 2.98 12.80
CA LYS A 89 -24.71 3.97 13.13
C LYS A 89 -23.82 3.46 14.26
N ILE A 90 -22.58 3.95 14.30
CA ILE A 90 -21.69 3.73 15.45
C ILE A 90 -22.19 4.60 16.61
N SER A 91 -22.60 3.98 17.72
CA SER A 91 -23.07 4.72 18.89
C SER A 91 -21.92 5.47 19.58
N PRO A 92 -22.08 6.77 19.91
CA PRO A 92 -21.09 7.52 20.68
C PRO A 92 -20.92 7.00 22.13
N SER A 93 -21.88 6.21 22.64
CA SER A 93 -21.81 5.59 23.96
C SER A 93 -20.65 4.62 24.12
N LEU A 94 -20.12 4.06 23.00
CA LEU A 94 -18.96 3.19 23.02
C LEU A 94 -17.73 3.80 23.71
N ARG A 95 -17.67 5.14 23.79
CA ARG A 95 -16.63 5.85 24.57
C ARG A 95 -16.54 5.42 26.03
N ASN A 96 -17.66 4.96 26.61
CA ASN A 96 -17.77 4.68 28.04
C ASN A 96 -17.10 3.35 28.40
N MET A 97 -16.83 2.49 27.41
CA MET A 97 -16.08 1.25 27.55
C MET A 97 -14.57 1.55 27.62
N SER A 98 -14.14 2.27 28.66
CA SER A 98 -12.80 2.89 28.76
C SER A 98 -11.61 1.91 28.74
N TYR A 99 -11.87 0.62 28.98
CA TYR A 99 -10.90 -0.47 28.92
C TYR A 99 -10.85 -1.17 27.56
N LEU A 100 -11.64 -0.73 26.58
CA LEU A 100 -11.68 -1.34 25.25
C LEU A 100 -10.30 -1.22 24.59
N VAL A 101 -9.75 -2.37 24.22
CA VAL A 101 -8.45 -2.50 23.55
C VAL A 101 -8.63 -2.71 22.05
N SER A 102 -9.70 -3.38 21.65
CA SER A 102 -9.98 -3.68 20.24
C SER A 102 -11.44 -3.41 19.90
N LEU A 103 -11.66 -2.53 18.91
CA LEU A 103 -12.96 -2.28 18.30
C LEU A 103 -12.86 -2.65 16.81
N ASN A 104 -13.52 -3.74 16.43
CA ASN A 104 -13.60 -4.19 15.05
C ASN A 104 -15.06 -4.31 14.60
N LEU A 105 -15.47 -3.40 13.72
CA LEU A 105 -16.80 -3.37 13.12
C LEU A 105 -16.73 -3.47 11.59
N SER A 106 -15.64 -4.06 11.08
CA SER A 106 -15.36 -4.14 9.65
C SER A 106 -16.36 -4.99 8.87
N SER A 107 -16.48 -4.71 7.57
CA SER A 107 -17.32 -5.46 6.63
C SER A 107 -18.79 -5.50 7.04
N ASN A 108 -19.36 -4.33 7.33
CA ASN A 108 -20.77 -4.14 7.65
C ASN A 108 -21.38 -3.05 6.75
N LYS A 109 -22.62 -2.65 7.05
CA LYS A 109 -23.34 -1.56 6.38
C LYS A 109 -23.51 -0.36 7.33
N LEU A 110 -22.54 -0.13 8.24
CA LEU A 110 -22.60 1.01 9.16
C LEU A 110 -22.45 2.32 8.37
N SER A 111 -23.20 3.33 8.78
CA SER A 111 -23.37 4.60 8.08
C SER A 111 -23.25 5.78 9.06
N GLY A 112 -23.30 7.00 8.54
CA GLY A 112 -23.12 8.22 9.32
C GLY A 112 -21.66 8.50 9.62
N GLN A 113 -21.41 9.43 10.56
CA GLN A 113 -20.06 9.88 10.88
C GLN A 113 -19.40 8.99 11.94
N ILE A 114 -18.06 8.93 11.91
CA ILE A 114 -17.28 8.36 13.02
C ILE A 114 -17.47 9.29 14.23
N PRO A 115 -17.99 8.80 15.38
CA PRO A 115 -18.20 9.65 16.55
C PRO A 115 -16.87 10.19 17.09
N PRO A 116 -16.69 11.52 17.24
CA PRO A 116 -15.46 12.08 17.80
C PRO A 116 -15.14 11.56 19.21
N LEU A 117 -16.18 11.17 19.96
CA LEU A 117 -16.07 10.62 21.31
C LEU A 117 -15.29 9.29 21.39
N LEU A 118 -15.09 8.58 20.27
CA LEU A 118 -14.20 7.42 20.23
C LEU A 118 -12.75 7.79 20.60
N GLY A 119 -12.35 9.05 20.42
CA GLY A 119 -11.06 9.58 20.85
C GLY A 119 -10.78 9.49 22.35
N ASN A 120 -11.79 9.22 23.18
CA ASN A 120 -11.63 9.05 24.62
C ASN A 120 -11.24 7.61 25.03
N LEU A 121 -11.17 6.69 24.07
CA LEU A 121 -10.74 5.31 24.31
C LEU A 121 -9.21 5.24 24.33
N HIS A 122 -8.60 5.70 25.42
CA HIS A 122 -7.15 5.84 25.54
C HIS A 122 -6.38 4.49 25.51
N ASN A 123 -7.05 3.39 25.87
CA ASN A 123 -6.47 2.04 25.84
C ASN A 123 -6.63 1.34 24.48
N LEU A 124 -7.30 1.97 23.52
CA LEU A 124 -7.60 1.37 22.23
C LEU A 124 -6.31 1.17 21.44
N LYS A 125 -6.07 -0.08 21.04
CA LYS A 125 -4.92 -0.50 20.21
C LYS A 125 -5.33 -0.78 18.78
N ILE A 126 -6.55 -1.26 18.57
CA ILE A 126 -7.07 -1.61 17.25
C ILE A 126 -8.40 -0.91 17.06
N LEU A 127 -8.48 -0.07 16.02
CA LEU A 127 -9.71 0.48 15.50
C LEU A 127 -9.84 0.07 14.03
N ASP A 128 -10.75 -0.84 13.74
CA ASP A 128 -11.00 -1.35 12.39
C ASP A 128 -12.47 -1.13 12.02
N LEU A 129 -12.69 -0.18 11.13
CA LEU A 129 -13.99 0.21 10.60
C LEU A 129 -14.05 0.06 9.07
N ARG A 130 -13.12 -0.71 8.49
CA ARG A 130 -13.03 -0.87 7.03
C ARG A 130 -14.31 -1.47 6.44
N ASP A 131 -14.53 -1.27 5.15
CA ASP A 131 -15.68 -1.86 4.42
C ASP A 131 -17.02 -1.53 5.10
N ASN A 132 -17.33 -0.24 5.15
CA ASN A 132 -18.60 0.29 5.63
C ASN A 132 -19.02 1.47 4.73
N THR A 133 -20.10 2.17 5.10
CA THR A 133 -20.60 3.36 4.39
C THR A 133 -20.46 4.63 5.24
N LEU A 134 -19.42 4.69 6.08
CA LEU A 134 -19.17 5.82 6.98
C LEU A 134 -18.80 7.06 6.17
N GLN A 135 -19.31 8.21 6.58
CA GLN A 135 -19.23 9.49 5.87
C GLN A 135 -18.66 10.60 6.75
N GLY A 136 -18.40 11.77 6.17
CA GLY A 136 -17.88 12.94 6.87
C GLY A 136 -16.38 12.83 7.14
N ASN A 137 -15.89 13.67 8.03
CA ASN A 137 -14.46 13.80 8.29
C ASN A 137 -13.96 12.76 9.29
N ILE A 138 -12.67 12.41 9.19
CA ILE A 138 -11.95 11.70 10.25
C ILE A 138 -11.84 12.65 11.46
N PRO A 139 -12.37 12.32 12.64
CA PRO A 139 -12.32 13.23 13.78
C PRO A 139 -10.89 13.41 14.32
N ASP A 140 -10.46 14.66 14.51
CA ASP A 140 -9.17 14.98 15.16
C ASP A 140 -9.01 14.34 16.54
N ALA A 141 -10.13 14.13 17.25
CA ALA A 141 -10.17 13.48 18.56
C ALA A 141 -9.58 12.06 18.53
N LEU A 142 -9.58 11.35 17.39
CA LEU A 142 -8.95 10.04 17.29
C LEU A 142 -7.43 10.08 17.54
N THR A 143 -6.78 11.23 17.35
CA THR A 143 -5.36 11.42 17.67
C THR A 143 -5.05 11.34 19.17
N ASN A 144 -6.08 11.36 20.03
CA ASN A 144 -5.93 11.18 21.49
C ASN A 144 -5.80 9.70 21.90
N CYS A 145 -6.05 8.75 21.00
CA CYS A 145 -5.88 7.32 21.25
C CYS A 145 -4.41 6.92 21.07
N SER A 146 -3.51 7.43 21.91
CA SER A 146 -2.05 7.29 21.78
C SER A 146 -1.54 5.84 21.82
N SER A 147 -2.36 4.89 22.30
CA SER A 147 -2.04 3.45 22.28
C SER A 147 -2.42 2.74 20.98
N LEU A 148 -2.98 3.44 19.99
CA LEU A 148 -3.35 2.82 18.70
C LEU A 148 -2.12 2.25 17.99
N ILE A 149 -2.22 0.97 17.66
CA ILE A 149 -1.26 0.20 16.87
C ILE A 149 -1.79 0.05 15.44
N ALA A 150 -3.09 -0.15 15.28
CA ALA A 150 -3.74 -0.30 13.99
C ALA A 150 -4.98 0.58 13.87
N LEU A 151 -4.97 1.44 12.85
CA LEU A 151 -6.11 2.24 12.44
C LEU A 151 -6.44 1.91 10.99
N ASP A 152 -7.59 1.26 10.77
CA ASP A 152 -8.09 0.91 9.44
C ASP A 152 -9.48 1.51 9.23
N LEU A 153 -9.53 2.56 8.41
CA LEU A 153 -10.76 3.23 7.98
C LEU A 153 -10.97 3.09 6.46
N SER A 154 -10.30 2.11 5.84
CA SER A 154 -10.32 1.93 4.38
C SER A 154 -11.70 1.56 3.84
N ARG A 155 -11.95 1.82 2.55
CA ARG A 155 -13.19 1.46 1.84
C ARG A 155 -14.44 1.96 2.57
N ASN A 156 -14.51 3.29 2.72
CA ASN A 156 -15.64 4.03 3.26
C ASN A 156 -15.93 5.25 2.37
N LEU A 157 -16.78 6.17 2.81
CA LEU A 157 -17.13 7.42 2.11
C LEU A 157 -16.59 8.65 2.88
N LEU A 158 -15.44 8.51 3.55
CA LEU A 158 -14.85 9.58 4.36
C LEU A 158 -14.28 10.69 3.46
N ILE A 159 -14.41 11.94 3.91
CA ILE A 159 -13.99 13.15 3.18
C ILE A 159 -13.14 14.06 4.08
N GLY A 160 -12.62 15.15 3.50
CA GLY A 160 -11.83 16.14 4.23
C GLY A 160 -10.37 15.72 4.40
N GLU A 161 -9.63 16.45 5.24
CA GLU A 161 -8.19 16.25 5.46
C GLU A 161 -7.90 15.10 6.43
N ILE A 162 -6.72 14.49 6.28
CA ILE A 162 -6.14 13.63 7.32
C ILE A 162 -5.78 14.53 8.53
N PRO A 163 -6.16 14.16 9.78
CA PRO A 163 -5.87 14.94 10.98
C PRO A 163 -4.40 15.35 11.08
N ARG A 164 -4.13 16.66 11.19
CA ARG A 164 -2.75 17.20 11.22
C ARG A 164 -1.92 16.68 12.38
N LYS A 165 -2.58 16.31 13.48
CA LYS A 165 -1.98 15.75 14.69
C LYS A 165 -1.84 14.23 14.67
N VAL A 166 -2.02 13.57 13.52
CA VAL A 166 -1.85 12.11 13.39
C VAL A 166 -0.49 11.62 13.91
N GLY A 167 0.56 12.46 13.85
CA GLY A 167 1.88 12.20 14.41
C GLY A 167 1.93 11.97 15.94
N LEU A 168 0.84 12.24 16.68
CA LEU A 168 0.72 11.93 18.11
C LEU A 168 0.48 10.43 18.38
N LEU A 169 0.06 9.67 17.37
CA LEU A 169 -0.18 8.23 17.45
C LEU A 169 1.14 7.44 17.36
N SER A 170 2.04 7.66 18.32
CA SER A 170 3.42 7.18 18.29
C SER A 170 3.60 5.66 18.31
N ALA A 171 2.56 4.91 18.69
CA ALA A 171 2.56 3.44 18.71
C ALA A 171 2.04 2.80 17.40
N MET A 172 1.62 3.60 16.42
CA MET A 172 0.92 3.10 15.24
C MET A 172 1.86 2.39 14.26
N SER A 173 1.53 1.14 13.92
CA SER A 173 2.22 0.33 12.91
C SER A 173 1.45 0.27 11.59
N TYR A 174 0.10 0.22 11.66
CA TYR A 174 -0.78 0.12 10.50
C TYR A 174 -1.68 1.34 10.39
N PHE A 175 -1.50 2.11 9.31
CA PHE A 175 -2.31 3.27 9.00
C PHE A 175 -2.93 3.11 7.60
N ARG A 176 -4.23 2.77 7.55
CA ARG A 176 -4.94 2.46 6.31
C ARG A 176 -6.17 3.32 6.16
N LEU A 177 -6.16 4.20 5.16
CA LEU A 177 -7.25 5.11 4.81
C LEU A 177 -7.65 5.01 3.33
N ASN A 178 -7.14 4.00 2.61
CA ASN A 178 -7.35 3.84 1.17
C ASN A 178 -8.81 3.62 0.79
N GLY A 179 -9.20 3.98 -0.43
CA GLY A 179 -10.58 3.82 -0.92
C GLY A 179 -11.57 4.73 -0.20
N ASN A 180 -11.27 6.02 -0.12
CA ASN A 180 -12.13 7.06 0.46
C ASN A 180 -12.12 8.32 -0.44
N GLY A 181 -12.80 9.38 -0.02
CA GLY A 181 -12.81 10.68 -0.67
C GLY A 181 -11.93 11.73 0.02
N LEU A 182 -10.83 11.33 0.68
CA LEU A 182 -9.98 12.24 1.46
C LEU A 182 -9.25 13.24 0.55
N THR A 183 -9.16 14.48 1.01
CA THR A 183 -8.53 15.62 0.31
C THR A 183 -7.37 16.19 1.14
N GLY A 184 -6.75 17.28 0.67
CA GLY A 184 -5.64 17.91 1.37
C GLY A 184 -4.31 17.19 1.14
N THR A 185 -3.31 17.55 1.95
CA THR A 185 -1.95 17.02 1.85
C THR A 185 -1.70 15.88 2.84
N ILE A 186 -0.77 14.98 2.51
CA ILE A 186 -0.26 13.99 3.47
C ILE A 186 0.44 14.75 4.63
N PRO A 187 0.04 14.58 5.91
CA PRO A 187 0.67 15.32 7.01
C PRO A 187 2.14 14.90 7.22
N PRO A 188 3.10 15.85 7.24
CA PRO A 188 4.51 15.56 7.49
C PRO A 188 4.76 14.89 8.85
N GLY A 189 3.87 15.14 9.83
CA GLY A 189 3.92 14.52 11.16
C GLY A 189 3.83 12.99 11.17
N LEU A 190 3.40 12.35 10.07
CA LEU A 190 3.49 10.89 9.92
C LEU A 190 4.93 10.39 10.03
N GLY A 191 5.91 11.20 9.60
CA GLY A 191 7.34 10.87 9.73
C GLY A 191 7.86 10.82 11.17
N ASN A 192 7.06 11.24 12.16
CA ASN A 192 7.43 11.14 13.58
C ASN A 192 7.10 9.78 14.19
N ILE A 193 6.29 8.95 13.52
CA ILE A 193 5.80 7.67 14.05
C ILE A 193 6.77 6.56 13.62
N THR A 194 7.89 6.44 14.32
CA THR A 194 8.99 5.52 13.96
C THR A 194 8.61 4.03 13.97
N THR A 195 7.45 3.70 14.52
CA THR A 195 6.85 2.35 14.55
C THR A 195 6.05 2.01 13.28
N LEU A 196 5.77 2.97 12.39
CA LEU A 196 4.98 2.75 11.18
C LEU A 196 5.63 1.75 10.23
N GLN A 197 4.85 0.75 9.82
CA GLN A 197 5.23 -0.27 8.85
C GLN A 197 4.42 -0.16 7.56
N ASN A 198 3.14 0.20 7.67
CA ASN A 198 2.21 0.20 6.56
C ASN A 198 1.44 1.51 6.49
N ILE A 199 1.62 2.24 5.38
CA ILE A 199 0.89 3.48 5.08
C ILE A 199 0.13 3.28 3.77
N PHE A 200 -1.18 3.07 3.87
CA PHE A 200 -2.05 2.86 2.71
C PHE A 200 -3.01 4.05 2.55
N LEU A 201 -2.72 4.92 1.60
CA LEU A 201 -3.50 6.12 1.28
C LEU A 201 -3.98 6.14 -0.19
N HIS A 202 -3.79 5.05 -0.92
CA HIS A 202 -4.20 4.92 -2.31
C HIS A 202 -5.73 5.07 -2.49
N GLU A 203 -6.17 5.39 -3.71
CA GLU A 203 -7.59 5.59 -4.04
C GLU A 203 -8.26 6.66 -3.15
N ASN A 204 -7.73 7.89 -3.24
CA ASN A 204 -8.25 9.08 -2.57
C ASN A 204 -8.11 10.30 -3.51
N GLN A 205 -8.32 11.52 -2.98
CA GLN A 205 -8.15 12.79 -3.69
C GLN A 205 -7.04 13.65 -3.04
N LEU A 206 -6.04 13.01 -2.43
CA LEU A 206 -4.92 13.70 -1.79
C LEU A 206 -4.07 14.43 -2.82
N HIS A 207 -3.58 15.62 -2.47
CA HIS A 207 -2.79 16.47 -3.36
C HIS A 207 -1.56 17.05 -2.67
N GLY A 208 -0.76 17.82 -3.43
CA GLY A 208 0.50 18.36 -2.96
C GLY A 208 1.64 17.32 -3.00
N SER A 209 2.78 17.68 -2.42
CA SER A 209 3.97 16.84 -2.44
C SER A 209 3.96 15.75 -1.39
N ILE A 210 4.63 14.64 -1.70
CA ILE A 210 4.93 13.59 -0.71
C ILE A 210 5.92 14.17 0.33
N PRO A 211 5.62 14.13 1.64
CA PRO A 211 6.52 14.64 2.67
C PRO A 211 7.83 13.85 2.72
N GLY A 212 8.97 14.54 2.69
CA GLY A 212 10.29 13.91 2.79
C GLY A 212 10.54 13.25 4.14
N GLU A 213 9.79 13.64 5.18
CA GLU A 213 9.82 13.05 6.51
C GLU A 213 9.45 11.57 6.53
N LEU A 214 8.65 11.09 5.57
CA LEU A 214 8.34 9.66 5.42
C LEU A 214 9.61 8.83 5.14
N GLY A 215 10.63 9.45 4.54
CA GLY A 215 11.96 8.86 4.33
C GLY A 215 12.74 8.53 5.61
N LYS A 216 12.27 9.02 6.77
CA LYS A 216 12.93 8.81 8.08
C LYS A 216 12.40 7.59 8.84
N LEU A 217 11.39 6.91 8.31
CA LEU A 217 10.72 5.81 9.00
C LEU A 217 11.54 4.51 8.87
N PRO A 218 12.19 4.02 9.94
CA PRO A 218 13.16 2.93 9.84
C PRO A 218 12.52 1.56 9.58
N ASN A 219 11.24 1.40 9.94
CA ASN A 219 10.52 0.13 9.87
C ASN A 219 9.49 0.08 8.74
N MET A 220 9.47 1.08 7.83
CA MET A 220 8.44 1.16 6.81
C MET A 220 8.61 0.04 5.77
N LEU A 221 7.62 -0.85 5.70
CA LEU A 221 7.59 -1.97 4.78
C LEU A 221 6.82 -1.63 3.51
N ASN A 222 5.70 -0.92 3.64
CA ASN A 222 4.78 -0.69 2.53
C ASN A 222 4.26 0.74 2.51
N LEU A 223 4.51 1.45 1.40
CA LEU A 223 3.99 2.79 1.13
C LEU A 223 3.16 2.77 -0.15
N LEU A 224 1.83 2.84 0.00
CA LEU A 224 0.87 2.77 -1.11
C LEU A 224 0.09 4.08 -1.23
N LEU A 225 0.42 4.88 -2.23
CA LEU A 225 -0.11 6.24 -2.48
C LEU A 225 -0.80 6.40 -3.84
N GLY A 226 -0.98 5.31 -4.59
CA GLY A 226 -1.51 5.37 -5.96
C GLY A 226 -2.93 5.91 -6.07
N VAL A 227 -3.36 6.29 -7.28
CA VAL A 227 -4.71 6.80 -7.56
C VAL A 227 -5.06 7.97 -6.64
N ASN A 228 -4.29 9.05 -6.79
CA ASN A 228 -4.45 10.31 -6.06
C ASN A 228 -4.13 11.49 -7.00
N ARG A 229 -4.01 12.70 -6.44
CA ARG A 229 -3.61 13.93 -7.14
C ARG A 229 -2.28 14.46 -6.60
N LEU A 230 -1.39 13.57 -6.14
CA LEU A 230 -0.08 13.97 -5.60
C LEU A 230 0.79 14.53 -6.72
N SER A 231 1.58 15.56 -6.40
CA SER A 231 2.41 16.30 -7.36
C SER A 231 3.82 16.53 -6.82
N GLY A 232 4.70 17.12 -7.62
CA GLY A 232 6.09 17.37 -7.20
C GLY A 232 6.99 16.16 -7.42
N ARG A 233 8.23 16.27 -6.92
CA ARG A 233 9.23 15.20 -7.00
C ARG A 233 9.01 14.14 -5.93
N ILE A 234 9.36 12.90 -6.27
CA ILE A 234 9.47 11.83 -5.27
C ILE A 234 10.66 12.14 -4.36
N PRO A 235 10.49 12.24 -3.03
CA PRO A 235 11.60 12.54 -2.13
C PRO A 235 12.68 11.45 -2.18
N GLU A 236 13.93 11.85 -2.38
CA GLU A 236 15.06 10.91 -2.47
C GLU A 236 15.19 10.03 -1.22
N ALA A 237 14.84 10.59 -0.05
CA ALA A 237 14.88 9.88 1.23
C ALA A 237 14.00 8.61 1.27
N LEU A 238 12.98 8.48 0.39
CA LEU A 238 12.19 7.26 0.29
C LEU A 238 13.00 6.09 -0.27
N PHE A 239 14.02 6.36 -1.08
CA PHE A 239 14.90 5.35 -1.66
C PHE A 239 16.05 4.93 -0.73
N ASN A 240 16.11 5.49 0.49
CA ASN A 240 17.09 5.12 1.52
C ASN A 240 16.52 4.17 2.60
N ILE A 241 15.27 3.72 2.44
CA ILE A 241 14.57 2.93 3.44
C ILE A 241 14.86 1.45 3.20
N SER A 242 15.88 0.91 3.86
CA SER A 242 16.33 -0.47 3.67
C SER A 242 15.30 -1.54 4.03
N SER A 243 14.30 -1.21 4.84
CA SER A 243 13.19 -2.11 5.21
C SER A 243 12.05 -2.15 4.17
N LEU A 244 12.05 -1.24 3.19
CA LEU A 244 10.95 -1.08 2.25
C LEU A 244 10.82 -2.28 1.32
N GLN A 245 9.63 -2.88 1.30
CA GLN A 245 9.28 -4.03 0.46
C GLN A 245 8.42 -3.62 -0.74
N GLN A 246 7.52 -2.65 -0.54
CA GLN A 246 6.63 -2.18 -1.59
C GLN A 246 6.52 -0.66 -1.57
N LEU A 247 6.87 -0.05 -2.70
CA LEU A 247 6.64 1.35 -3.01
C LEU A 247 5.72 1.46 -4.22
N ALA A 248 4.49 1.90 -4.00
CA ALA A 248 3.51 2.04 -5.07
C ALA A 248 2.83 3.41 -5.03
N MET A 249 3.00 4.19 -6.08
CA MET A 249 2.31 5.47 -6.27
C MET A 249 1.84 5.68 -7.72
N PRO A 250 1.26 4.66 -8.38
CA PRO A 250 0.82 4.80 -9.75
C PRO A 250 -0.37 5.77 -9.86
N VAL A 251 -0.61 6.36 -11.04
CA VAL A 251 -1.75 7.25 -11.29
C VAL A 251 -1.76 8.45 -10.33
N ASN A 252 -0.76 9.32 -10.50
CA ASN A 252 -0.60 10.60 -9.82
C ASN A 252 -0.05 11.64 -10.80
N MET A 253 0.31 12.83 -10.31
CA MET A 253 0.94 13.92 -11.07
C MET A 253 2.40 14.13 -10.64
N LEU A 254 3.10 13.07 -10.24
CA LEU A 254 4.51 13.15 -9.81
C LEU A 254 5.40 13.39 -11.01
N HIS A 255 6.46 14.18 -10.84
CA HIS A 255 7.36 14.56 -11.94
C HIS A 255 8.81 14.64 -11.48
N GLY A 256 9.71 14.87 -12.43
CA GLY A 256 11.15 14.89 -12.20
C GLY A 256 11.80 13.50 -12.33
N PRO A 257 13.15 13.46 -12.26
CA PRO A 257 13.89 12.22 -12.44
C PRO A 257 13.84 11.31 -11.21
N LEU A 258 14.01 10.01 -11.45
CA LEU A 258 14.36 9.07 -10.39
C LEU A 258 15.80 9.33 -9.94
N PRO A 259 16.11 9.24 -8.63
CA PRO A 259 17.48 9.42 -8.13
C PRO A 259 18.43 8.36 -8.72
N SER A 260 19.66 8.74 -9.03
CA SER A 260 20.63 7.80 -9.63
C SER A 260 20.92 6.58 -8.76
N GLY A 261 20.80 6.70 -7.43
CA GLY A 261 20.99 5.63 -6.45
C GLY A 261 19.71 4.91 -6.01
N THR A 262 18.65 4.94 -6.83
CA THR A 262 17.32 4.38 -6.51
C THR A 262 17.38 2.93 -5.97
N GLY A 263 18.24 2.06 -6.50
CA GLY A 263 18.34 0.67 -6.04
C GLY A 263 19.47 0.38 -5.06
N ASP A 264 20.31 1.36 -4.71
CA ASP A 264 21.51 1.12 -3.88
C ASP A 264 21.20 0.77 -2.43
N PHE A 265 20.08 1.28 -1.90
CA PHE A 265 19.72 1.17 -0.48
C PHE A 265 18.40 0.43 -0.24
N LEU A 266 17.95 -0.36 -1.22
CA LEU A 266 16.65 -1.05 -1.21
C LEU A 266 16.79 -2.58 -1.37
N PRO A 267 17.52 -3.27 -0.47
CA PRO A 267 17.80 -4.70 -0.61
C PRO A 267 16.56 -5.59 -0.47
N ASN A 268 15.50 -5.11 0.19
CA ASN A 268 14.27 -5.86 0.43
C ASN A 268 13.13 -5.49 -0.52
N LEU A 269 13.37 -4.60 -1.49
CA LEU A 269 12.31 -4.06 -2.34
C LEU A 269 11.86 -5.11 -3.34
N THR A 270 10.60 -5.52 -3.22
CA THR A 270 9.97 -6.51 -4.10
C THR A 270 9.11 -5.86 -5.18
N ARG A 271 8.56 -4.67 -4.91
CA ARG A 271 7.58 -4.02 -5.79
C ARG A 271 7.82 -2.52 -5.87
N LEU A 272 8.15 -2.05 -7.07
CA LEU A 272 8.27 -0.64 -7.40
C LEU A 272 7.28 -0.28 -8.51
N LEU A 273 6.18 0.37 -8.14
CA LEU A 273 5.08 0.68 -9.05
C LEU A 273 4.88 2.20 -9.13
N LEU A 274 5.42 2.82 -10.17
CA LEU A 274 5.42 4.27 -10.38
C LEU A 274 4.73 4.68 -11.69
N SER A 275 4.08 3.74 -12.38
CA SER A 275 3.43 3.98 -13.67
C SER A 275 2.34 5.06 -13.64
N SER A 276 2.06 5.66 -14.78
CA SER A 276 1.02 6.69 -14.95
C SER A 276 1.27 7.92 -14.08
N ASN A 277 2.48 8.46 -14.16
CA ASN A 277 2.90 9.77 -13.65
C ASN A 277 3.53 10.58 -14.81
N MET A 278 4.19 11.69 -14.49
CA MET A 278 4.97 12.54 -15.41
C MET A 278 6.48 12.45 -15.07
N LEU A 279 6.96 11.26 -14.69
CA LEU A 279 8.38 11.06 -14.36
C LEU A 279 9.23 11.15 -15.64
N GLU A 280 10.33 11.89 -15.56
CA GLU A 280 11.21 12.19 -16.69
C GLU A 280 12.63 11.66 -16.44
N GLY A 281 13.55 11.86 -17.39
CA GLY A 281 14.94 11.39 -17.26
C GLY A 281 15.10 9.90 -17.56
N GLN A 282 16.22 9.34 -17.11
CA GLN A 282 16.59 7.94 -17.40
C GLN A 282 16.23 7.01 -16.26
N ILE A 283 16.02 5.73 -16.58
CA ILE A 283 15.89 4.68 -15.57
C ILE A 283 17.27 4.46 -14.93
N PRO A 284 17.43 4.59 -13.60
CA PRO A 284 18.73 4.45 -12.96
C PRO A 284 19.27 3.02 -13.04
N ASP A 285 20.53 2.86 -13.46
CA ASP A 285 21.22 1.55 -13.51
C ASP A 285 21.26 0.84 -12.15
N SER A 286 21.31 1.62 -11.05
CA SER A 286 21.30 1.11 -9.68
C SER A 286 20.06 0.29 -9.36
N LEU A 287 18.94 0.43 -10.10
CA LEU A 287 17.76 -0.39 -9.88
C LEU A 287 18.03 -1.90 -10.00
N GLY A 288 19.03 -2.30 -10.79
CA GLY A 288 19.46 -3.70 -10.83
C GLY A 288 20.13 -4.20 -9.54
N ASN A 289 20.55 -3.29 -8.64
CA ASN A 289 21.08 -3.65 -7.31
C ASN A 289 19.97 -4.10 -6.34
N ALA A 290 18.70 -3.79 -6.62
CA ALA A 290 17.56 -4.27 -5.85
C ALA A 290 17.25 -5.74 -6.22
N SER A 291 18.04 -6.67 -5.67
CA SER A 291 18.02 -8.09 -6.05
C SER A 291 16.69 -8.81 -5.80
N GLU A 292 15.87 -8.31 -4.88
CA GLU A 292 14.56 -8.91 -4.55
C GLU A 292 13.41 -8.38 -5.41
N LEU A 293 13.69 -7.53 -6.41
CA LEU A 293 12.66 -6.84 -7.19
C LEU A 293 11.90 -7.83 -8.10
N GLN A 294 10.63 -8.05 -7.77
CA GLN A 294 9.73 -8.96 -8.48
C GLN A 294 8.75 -8.25 -9.41
N ARG A 295 8.43 -6.98 -9.15
CA ARG A 295 7.52 -6.19 -9.98
C ARG A 295 8.04 -4.78 -10.13
N LEU A 296 8.30 -4.39 -11.37
CA LEU A 296 8.69 -3.05 -11.75
C LEU A 296 7.68 -2.52 -12.78
N ALA A 297 7.05 -1.38 -12.48
CA ALA A 297 6.16 -0.70 -13.41
C ALA A 297 6.53 0.77 -13.46
N LEU A 298 7.10 1.22 -14.58
CA LEU A 298 7.63 2.57 -14.74
C LEU A 298 7.00 3.36 -15.90
N GLY A 299 5.91 2.91 -16.52
CA GLY A 299 5.28 3.60 -17.66
C GLY A 299 5.01 5.09 -17.40
N ASN A 300 5.84 5.97 -17.96
CA ASN A 300 5.96 7.40 -17.71
C ASN A 300 6.62 8.08 -18.93
N GLU A 301 7.01 9.36 -18.81
CA GLU A 301 7.78 10.12 -19.80
C GLU A 301 9.30 9.83 -19.71
N LEU A 302 9.67 8.61 -19.33
CA LEU A 302 11.08 8.22 -19.18
C LEU A 302 11.75 8.06 -20.55
N THR A 303 13.01 8.44 -20.60
CA THR A 303 13.86 8.45 -21.80
C THR A 303 15.10 7.61 -21.59
N GLY A 304 15.86 7.36 -22.66
CA GLY A 304 17.05 6.51 -22.60
C GLY A 304 16.73 5.03 -22.76
N GLN A 305 17.73 4.19 -22.54
CA GLN A 305 17.61 2.74 -22.68
C GLN A 305 17.25 2.11 -21.33
N ILE A 306 16.67 0.91 -21.37
CA ILE A 306 16.48 0.09 -20.17
C ILE A 306 17.88 -0.39 -19.72
N PRO A 307 18.28 -0.16 -18.46
CA PRO A 307 19.55 -0.67 -17.94
C PRO A 307 19.70 -2.17 -18.10
N THR A 308 20.85 -2.63 -18.58
CA THR A 308 21.17 -4.07 -18.70
C THR A 308 21.19 -4.78 -17.34
N SER A 309 21.38 -4.03 -16.25
CA SER A 309 21.25 -4.53 -14.88
C SER A 309 19.83 -5.02 -14.55
N LEU A 310 18.80 -4.47 -15.22
CA LEU A 310 17.41 -4.92 -15.11
C LEU A 310 17.07 -6.10 -16.02
N GLU A 311 17.81 -6.30 -17.11
CA GLU A 311 17.66 -7.47 -17.98
C GLU A 311 18.11 -8.77 -17.29
N HIS A 312 19.02 -8.67 -16.31
CA HIS A 312 19.58 -9.80 -15.55
C HIS A 312 19.05 -9.90 -14.11
N ALA A 313 18.21 -8.95 -13.65
CA ALA A 313 17.56 -8.98 -12.34
C ALA A 313 16.49 -10.09 -12.30
N GLY A 314 16.97 -11.33 -12.20
CA GLY A 314 16.18 -12.54 -12.18
C GLY A 314 15.21 -12.57 -10.99
N GLY A 315 13.93 -12.80 -11.30
CA GLY A 315 12.90 -13.08 -10.31
C GLY A 315 11.55 -12.44 -10.55
N SER A 316 11.44 -11.51 -11.50
CA SER A 316 10.19 -10.86 -11.86
C SER A 316 9.46 -11.65 -12.96
N TYR A 317 8.14 -11.85 -12.80
CA TYR A 317 7.35 -12.59 -13.78
C TYR A 317 7.53 -11.98 -15.18
N LEU A 318 8.00 -12.83 -16.09
CA LEU A 318 8.24 -12.60 -17.50
C LEU A 318 7.01 -11.96 -18.15
N SER A 319 7.18 -10.76 -18.69
CA SER A 319 6.23 -10.24 -19.67
C SER A 319 6.43 -11.03 -20.95
N THR A 320 5.35 -11.51 -21.58
CA THR A 320 5.42 -12.07 -22.94
C THR A 320 6.11 -11.11 -23.91
N SER A 321 6.04 -9.79 -23.67
CA SER A 321 6.74 -8.77 -24.46
C SER A 321 8.25 -8.76 -24.19
N GLY A 322 8.69 -9.07 -22.97
CA GLY A 322 10.10 -9.25 -22.63
C GLY A 322 10.68 -10.52 -23.26
N ASP A 323 9.94 -11.63 -23.21
CA ASP A 323 10.32 -12.87 -23.91
C ASP A 323 10.40 -12.68 -25.43
N VAL A 324 9.45 -11.94 -25.99
CA VAL A 324 9.45 -11.58 -27.42
C VAL A 324 10.64 -10.69 -27.76
N TYR A 325 10.98 -9.70 -26.93
CA TYR A 325 12.16 -8.86 -27.13
C TYR A 325 13.45 -9.69 -27.07
N SER A 326 13.63 -10.49 -26.01
CA SER A 326 14.80 -11.35 -25.82
C SER A 326 14.95 -12.36 -26.96
N PHE A 327 13.84 -12.95 -27.42
CA PHE A 327 13.84 -13.81 -28.61
C PHE A 327 14.29 -13.05 -29.86
N GLY A 328 13.83 -11.81 -30.04
CA GLY A 328 14.28 -10.92 -31.11
C GLY A 328 15.78 -10.66 -31.06
N VAL A 329 16.33 -10.33 -29.89
CA VAL A 329 17.77 -10.11 -29.70
C VAL A 329 18.57 -11.37 -30.01
N VAL A 330 18.19 -12.54 -29.47
CA VAL A 330 18.86 -13.82 -29.76
C VAL A 330 18.85 -14.15 -31.25
N LEU A 331 17.76 -13.86 -31.97
CA LEU A 331 17.73 -14.02 -33.42
C LEU A 331 18.73 -13.10 -34.12
N LEU A 332 18.87 -11.84 -33.69
CA LEU A 332 19.86 -10.91 -34.24
C LEU A 332 21.30 -11.37 -33.94
N GLU A 333 21.54 -11.92 -32.75
CA GLU A 333 22.85 -12.50 -32.39
C GLU A 333 23.22 -13.67 -33.31
N ILE A 334 22.29 -14.63 -33.48
CA ILE A 334 22.48 -15.78 -34.37
C ILE A 334 22.73 -15.30 -35.80
N LEU A 335 21.91 -14.37 -36.30
CA LEU A 335 21.99 -13.90 -37.68
C LEU A 335 23.27 -13.12 -37.97
N THR A 336 23.79 -12.34 -37.01
CA THR A 336 24.93 -11.44 -37.23
C THR A 336 26.26 -11.95 -36.70
N GLY A 337 26.22 -13.00 -35.86
CA GLY A 337 27.38 -13.55 -35.16
C GLY A 337 27.94 -12.61 -34.08
N LYS A 338 27.19 -11.56 -33.68
CA LYS A 338 27.64 -10.50 -32.77
C LYS A 338 26.86 -10.55 -31.47
N MET A 339 27.54 -10.33 -30.36
CA MET A 339 26.90 -10.22 -29.04
C MET A 339 26.46 -8.77 -28.77
N PRO A 340 25.35 -8.51 -28.06
CA PRO A 340 24.91 -7.14 -27.75
C PRO A 340 25.94 -6.35 -26.93
N THR A 341 26.83 -7.06 -26.22
CA THR A 341 27.94 -6.53 -25.41
C THR A 341 29.25 -6.35 -26.17
N ASP A 342 29.27 -6.62 -27.48
CA ASP A 342 30.49 -6.49 -28.27
C ASP A 342 30.95 -5.02 -28.32
N SER A 343 32.27 -4.83 -28.27
CA SER A 343 32.93 -3.52 -28.22
C SER A 343 32.58 -2.59 -29.40
N LEU A 344 32.07 -3.16 -30.50
CA LEU A 344 31.58 -2.41 -31.65
C LEU A 344 30.26 -1.64 -31.38
N PHE A 345 29.49 -2.02 -30.36
CA PHE A 345 28.22 -1.40 -29.99
C PHE A 345 28.40 -0.34 -28.90
N CYS A 346 29.08 0.75 -29.26
CA CYS A 346 29.30 1.92 -28.40
C CYS A 346 28.78 3.20 -29.06
N ASN A 347 28.72 4.31 -28.30
CA ASN A 347 28.30 5.64 -28.78
C ASN A 347 26.91 5.66 -29.46
N GLY A 348 25.94 4.93 -28.90
CA GLY A 348 24.56 4.90 -29.38
C GLY A 348 24.28 3.91 -30.52
N LEU A 349 25.29 3.17 -30.98
CA LEU A 349 25.11 2.01 -31.87
C LEU A 349 24.81 0.77 -31.04
N ASN A 350 23.78 0.00 -31.39
CA ASN A 350 23.43 -1.28 -30.78
C ASN A 350 23.07 -2.31 -31.86
N ILE A 351 22.93 -3.58 -31.49
CA ILE A 351 22.69 -4.66 -32.46
C ILE A 351 21.40 -4.46 -33.27
N VAL A 352 20.36 -3.88 -32.67
CA VAL A 352 19.07 -3.62 -33.33
C VAL A 352 19.22 -2.54 -34.40
N ASN A 353 19.75 -1.37 -34.04
CA ASN A 353 19.91 -0.25 -34.97
C ASN A 353 21.04 -0.47 -35.99
N PHE A 354 22.02 -1.33 -35.68
CA PHE A 354 22.99 -1.84 -36.64
C PHE A 354 22.29 -2.66 -37.73
N VAL A 355 21.41 -3.60 -37.35
CA VAL A 355 20.67 -4.41 -38.31
C VAL A 355 19.64 -3.58 -39.11
N GLU A 356 18.95 -2.62 -38.47
CA GLU A 356 18.03 -1.70 -39.15
C GLU A 356 18.71 -0.89 -40.27
N ARG A 357 19.94 -0.41 -40.04
CA ARG A 357 20.68 0.38 -41.04
C ARG A 357 21.09 -0.43 -42.27
N ASN A 358 21.20 -1.75 -42.13
CA ASN A 358 21.59 -2.66 -43.20
C ASN A 358 20.39 -3.37 -43.85
N PHE A 359 19.20 -3.32 -43.25
CA PHE A 359 17.99 -3.94 -43.78
C PHE A 359 17.17 -2.97 -44.65
N PRO A 360 16.61 -3.40 -45.81
CA PRO A 360 16.69 -4.73 -46.42
C PRO A 360 17.83 -4.89 -47.45
N ASP A 361 18.54 -3.82 -47.78
CA ASP A 361 19.38 -3.78 -48.99
C ASP A 361 20.80 -4.33 -48.81
N GLN A 362 21.34 -4.32 -47.58
CA GLN A 362 22.70 -4.74 -47.24
C GLN A 362 22.72 -5.94 -46.28
N ILE A 363 21.68 -6.78 -46.30
CA ILE A 363 21.56 -7.88 -45.33
C ILE A 363 22.70 -8.90 -45.43
N LEU A 364 23.26 -9.12 -46.61
CA LEU A 364 24.34 -10.09 -46.79
C LEU A 364 25.66 -9.61 -46.17
N ASP A 365 25.83 -8.30 -45.99
CA ASP A 365 27.04 -7.73 -45.40
C ASP A 365 27.04 -7.79 -43.87
N MET A 366 25.86 -7.98 -43.27
CA MET A 366 25.71 -8.09 -41.81
C MET A 366 25.58 -9.53 -41.30
N VAL A 367 25.14 -10.47 -42.15
CA VAL A 367 24.90 -11.86 -41.74
C VAL A 367 26.24 -12.53 -41.42
N ASP A 368 26.22 -13.38 -40.39
CA ASP A 368 27.37 -14.16 -39.97
C ASP A 368 27.97 -14.96 -41.13
N ALA A 369 29.31 -14.92 -41.23
CA ALA A 369 30.03 -15.53 -42.34
C ALA A 369 29.82 -17.05 -42.43
N TYR A 370 29.68 -17.74 -41.30
CA TYR A 370 29.44 -19.19 -41.25
C TYR A 370 28.02 -19.54 -41.72
N LEU A 371 27.02 -18.72 -41.35
CA LEU A 371 25.66 -18.84 -41.89
C LEU A 371 25.62 -18.58 -43.41
N LEU A 372 26.39 -17.61 -43.91
CA LEU A 372 26.47 -17.34 -45.35
C LEU A 372 27.12 -18.50 -46.10
N GLU A 373 28.25 -19.01 -45.63
CA GLU A 373 28.96 -20.13 -46.26
C GLU A 373 28.08 -21.39 -46.34
N SER A 374 27.44 -21.78 -45.23
CA SER A 374 26.52 -22.92 -45.20
C SER A 374 25.31 -22.74 -46.12
N SER A 375 24.80 -21.50 -46.23
CA SER A 375 23.68 -21.18 -47.13
C SER A 375 24.06 -21.23 -48.62
N GLN A 376 25.30 -20.86 -48.95
CA GLN A 376 25.85 -20.93 -50.31
C GLN A 376 26.12 -22.37 -50.73
N GLU A 377 26.63 -23.22 -49.83
CA GLU A 377 26.78 -24.66 -50.08
C GLU A 377 25.44 -25.33 -50.38
N TYR A 378 24.41 -25.02 -49.60
CA TYR A 378 23.05 -25.52 -49.84
C TYR A 378 22.48 -25.05 -51.18
N SER A 379 22.69 -23.78 -51.53
CA SER A 379 22.20 -23.18 -52.79
C SER A 379 22.94 -23.75 -54.01
N ARG A 380 24.24 -24.04 -53.90
CA ARG A 380 25.01 -24.73 -54.96
C ARG A 380 24.51 -26.15 -55.20
N ALA A 381 24.09 -26.85 -54.15
CA ALA A 381 23.47 -28.17 -54.27
C ALA A 381 22.03 -28.11 -54.86
N ASN A 382 21.32 -26.99 -54.67
CA ASN A 382 19.94 -26.78 -55.14
C ASN A 382 19.74 -25.40 -55.80
N PRO A 383 20.17 -25.20 -57.07
CA PRO A 383 20.21 -23.88 -57.72
C PRO A 383 18.85 -23.19 -57.88
N LYS A 384 17.74 -23.94 -57.82
CA LYS A 384 16.38 -23.39 -57.87
C LYS A 384 15.94 -22.74 -56.55
N GLU A 385 16.66 -22.99 -55.46
CA GLU A 385 16.31 -22.58 -54.09
C GLU A 385 17.13 -21.37 -53.59
N GLU A 386 18.07 -20.85 -54.37
CA GLU A 386 18.92 -19.69 -53.99
C GLU A 386 18.08 -18.46 -53.62
N ASN A 387 17.05 -18.18 -54.43
CA ASN A 387 16.08 -17.10 -54.15
C ASN A 387 15.27 -17.35 -52.87
N ARG A 388 15.10 -18.62 -52.46
CA ARG A 388 14.38 -19.00 -51.25
C ARG A 388 15.22 -18.76 -49.99
N VAL A 389 16.51 -19.07 -50.03
CA VAL A 389 17.45 -18.82 -48.92
C VAL A 389 17.52 -17.33 -48.59
N PHE A 390 17.70 -16.48 -49.60
CA PHE A 390 17.71 -15.03 -49.40
C PHE A 390 16.38 -14.51 -48.82
N ARG A 391 15.24 -15.02 -49.31
CA ARG A 391 13.92 -14.69 -48.74
C ARG A 391 13.75 -15.15 -47.29
N CYS A 392 14.30 -16.30 -46.92
CA CYS A 392 14.28 -16.80 -45.55
C CYS A 392 15.09 -15.89 -44.62
N LEU A 393 16.30 -15.47 -45.03
CA LEU A 393 17.10 -14.51 -44.26
C LEU A 393 16.35 -13.18 -44.09
N LEU A 394 15.77 -12.65 -45.16
CA LEU A 394 14.96 -11.43 -45.10
C LEU A 394 13.78 -11.56 -44.13
N ALA A 395 13.09 -12.70 -44.13
CA ALA A 395 11.97 -12.98 -43.23
C ALA A 395 12.41 -13.12 -41.76
N LEU A 396 13.54 -13.78 -41.50
CA LEU A 396 14.11 -13.93 -40.16
C LEU A 396 14.57 -12.60 -39.58
N VAL A 397 15.26 -11.78 -40.36
CA VAL A 397 15.65 -10.42 -39.94
C VAL A 397 14.41 -9.58 -39.65
N LYS A 398 13.39 -9.63 -40.52
CA LYS A 398 12.13 -8.90 -40.31
C LYS A 398 11.39 -9.36 -39.05
N LEU A 399 11.39 -10.66 -38.75
CA LEU A 399 10.82 -11.21 -37.53
C LEU A 399 11.57 -10.70 -36.31
N ALA A 400 12.91 -10.78 -36.33
CA ALA A 400 13.77 -10.34 -35.25
C ALA A 400 13.57 -8.84 -34.94
N LEU A 401 13.58 -7.99 -35.96
CA LEU A 401 13.27 -6.55 -35.81
C LEU A 401 11.84 -6.31 -35.31
N SER A 402 10.85 -7.06 -35.80
CA SER A 402 9.47 -6.91 -35.33
C SER A 402 9.32 -7.29 -33.84
N CYS A 403 10.10 -8.26 -33.37
CA CYS A 403 10.16 -8.68 -31.98
C CYS A 403 10.81 -7.61 -31.10
N THR A 404 11.87 -6.95 -31.56
CA THR A 404 12.57 -5.91 -30.80
C THR A 404 11.87 -4.55 -30.82
N HIS A 405 11.06 -4.24 -31.84
CA HIS A 405 10.27 -3.00 -31.91
C HIS A 405 8.95 -3.04 -31.13
N ARG A 406 8.28 -4.20 -31.05
CA ARG A 406 6.96 -4.30 -30.38
C ARG A 406 7.02 -4.15 -28.87
N ALA A 407 8.12 -4.54 -28.23
CA ALA A 407 8.28 -4.41 -26.79
C ALA A 407 8.37 -2.95 -26.31
N LEU A 408 8.68 -2.00 -27.21
CA LEU A 408 8.66 -0.55 -26.92
C LEU A 408 7.27 0.08 -27.05
N MET A 409 6.27 -0.64 -27.55
CA MET A 409 4.93 -0.11 -27.90
C MET A 409 3.77 -0.74 -27.10
N ILE A 410 4.06 -1.60 -26.11
CA ILE A 410 3.03 -2.31 -25.36
C ILE A 410 3.17 -1.99 -23.87
N ASP A 411 2.64 -0.83 -23.48
CA ASP A 411 2.01 -0.57 -22.18
C ASP A 411 1.19 0.74 -22.26
N LEU A 412 0.31 0.81 -23.27
CA LEU A 412 -0.72 1.83 -23.41
C LEU A 412 -2.11 1.16 -23.48
N THR A 413 -2.51 0.49 -22.40
CA THR A 413 -3.92 0.23 -22.08
C THR A 413 -4.09 0.06 -20.58
#